data_AF-A0A7W7H2Z9-F1
#
_entry.id   AF-A0A7W7H2Z9-F1
#
_cell.length_a   1.000
_cell.length_b   1.000
_cell.length_c   1.000
_cell.angle_alpha   90.00
_cell.angle_beta   90.00
_cell.angle_gamma   90.00
#
_symmetry.space_group_name_H-M   'P 1'
#
loop_
_entity.id
_entity.type
_entity.pdbx_description
1 polymer ?
#
loop_
_entity_poly.entity_id
_entity_poly.type
_entity_poly.pdbx_seq_one_letter_code
_entity_poly.pdbx_strand_id
1 'polypeptide(L)'
;MTSTMDGRSATAAPATTVTVLPVTDKDRPVGAWIIDADTAVFRPVVDVTRLAGAALAAAGAITVAVAVTAVTARRRPMIGAVTMGPGGWVSVKRAGRPRLRSAEQRPWWAHLIGAHRLGD
;
A
#
# COMPACT_ATOMS: atom_id res chain seq x y z
N MET A 1 38.60 -28.44 -4.73
CA MET A 1 37.13 -28.44 -4.75
C MET A 1 36.72 -28.66 -6.19
N THR A 2 36.41 -29.90 -6.55
CA THR A 2 36.32 -30.37 -7.94
C THR A 2 34.85 -30.53 -8.29
N SER A 3 34.32 -29.67 -9.16
CA SER A 3 32.94 -29.79 -9.64
C SER A 3 32.93 -30.73 -10.85
N THR A 4 32.23 -31.85 -10.72
CA THR A 4 32.10 -32.87 -11.77
C THR A 4 30.75 -32.63 -12.46
N MET A 5 30.76 -32.43 -13.78
CA MET A 5 29.56 -32.16 -14.58
C MET A 5 29.18 -33.43 -15.34
N ASP A 6 28.11 -34.10 -14.93
CA ASP A 6 27.58 -35.31 -15.58
C ASP A 6 26.89 -34.95 -16.90
N GLY A 7 27.46 -35.38 -18.01
CA GLY A 7 26.87 -35.27 -19.34
C GLY A 7 25.94 -36.45 -19.65
N ARG A 8 24.63 -36.28 -19.47
CA ARG A 8 23.64 -37.12 -20.15
C ARG A 8 23.27 -36.49 -21.49
N SER A 9 23.74 -37.10 -22.58
CA SER A 9 23.31 -36.77 -23.93
C SER A 9 21.89 -37.32 -24.15
N ALA A 10 20.91 -36.44 -24.25
CA ALA A 10 19.56 -36.78 -24.70
C ALA A 10 19.45 -36.46 -26.21
N THR A 11 18.95 -37.42 -26.97
CA THR A 11 18.72 -37.36 -28.42
C THR A 11 17.97 -36.09 -28.84
N ALA A 12 18.56 -35.31 -29.75
CA ALA A 12 18.09 -33.98 -30.14
C ALA A 12 16.85 -34.05 -31.06
N ALA A 13 15.71 -33.56 -30.55
CA ALA A 13 14.69 -32.89 -31.37
C ALA A 13 15.31 -31.63 -32.02
N PRO A 14 14.78 -31.06 -33.13
CA PRO A 14 15.39 -29.89 -33.77
C PRO A 14 15.63 -28.82 -32.71
N ALA A 15 16.91 -28.49 -32.50
CA ALA A 15 17.34 -27.67 -31.38
C ALA A 15 16.85 -26.24 -31.61
N THR A 16 15.66 -25.92 -31.11
CA THR A 16 15.19 -24.56 -30.94
C THR A 16 16.23 -23.85 -30.09
N THR A 17 17.05 -23.02 -30.74
CA THR A 17 18.20 -22.37 -30.09
C THR A 17 17.67 -21.22 -29.26
N VAL A 18 17.29 -21.52 -28.04
CA VAL A 18 16.83 -20.51 -27.08
C VAL A 18 18.05 -19.87 -26.44
N THR A 19 18.26 -18.58 -26.72
CA THR A 19 19.31 -17.77 -26.13
C THR A 19 18.74 -17.01 -24.93
N VAL A 20 19.37 -17.15 -23.77
CA VAL A 20 19.02 -16.40 -22.56
C VAL A 20 20.04 -15.29 -22.35
N LEU A 21 19.62 -14.04 -22.51
CA LEU A 21 20.46 -12.86 -22.30
C LEU A 21 20.09 -12.21 -20.96
N PRO A 22 20.94 -12.32 -19.92
CA PRO A 22 20.68 -11.65 -18.65
C PRO A 22 20.74 -10.13 -18.80
N VAL A 23 19.84 -9.43 -18.13
CA VAL A 23 19.78 -7.97 -18.06
C VAL A 23 20.05 -7.55 -16.62
N THR A 24 21.14 -6.81 -16.43
CA THR A 24 21.52 -6.24 -15.13
C THR A 24 21.40 -4.72 -15.14
N ASP A 25 21.03 -4.14 -14.01
CA ASP A 25 21.19 -2.72 -13.71
C ASP A 25 22.33 -2.61 -12.69
N LYS A 26 23.48 -2.07 -13.13
CA LYS A 26 24.75 -2.21 -12.43
C LYS A 26 25.04 -3.71 -12.18
N ASP A 27 25.13 -4.11 -10.92
CA ASP A 27 25.36 -5.50 -10.50
C ASP A 27 24.07 -6.24 -10.10
N ARG A 28 22.90 -5.60 -10.24
CA ARG A 28 21.62 -6.19 -9.84
C ARG A 28 20.95 -6.86 -11.04
N PRO A 29 20.60 -8.17 -10.98
CA PRO A 29 19.80 -8.79 -12.01
C PRO A 29 18.39 -8.21 -12.01
N VAL A 30 17.97 -7.69 -13.16
CA VAL A 30 16.64 -7.08 -13.37
C VAL A 30 15.72 -8.02 -14.15
N GLY A 31 16.29 -8.83 -15.03
CA GLY A 31 15.54 -9.77 -15.85
C GLY A 31 16.45 -10.56 -16.77
N ALA A 32 15.83 -11.30 -17.69
CA ALA A 32 16.49 -11.90 -18.83
C ALA A 32 15.60 -11.78 -20.07
N TRP A 33 16.21 -11.57 -21.23
CA TRP A 33 15.56 -11.80 -22.50
C TRP A 33 15.69 -13.27 -22.87
N ILE A 34 14.56 -13.91 -23.14
CA ILE A 34 14.49 -15.25 -23.72
C ILE A 34 14.24 -15.03 -25.20
N ILE A 35 15.24 -15.33 -26.02
CA ILE A 35 15.23 -15.13 -27.46
C ILE A 35 15.17 -16.51 -28.12
N ASP A 36 14.16 -16.70 -28.95
CA ASP A 36 14.00 -17.82 -29.87
C ASP A 36 14.10 -17.30 -31.32
N ALA A 37 14.05 -18.19 -32.31
CA ALA A 37 14.13 -17.87 -33.73
C ALA A 37 13.14 -16.78 -34.16
N ASP A 38 11.93 -16.79 -33.59
CA ASP A 38 10.83 -15.89 -34.01
C ASP A 38 10.37 -14.92 -32.89
N THR A 39 10.86 -15.08 -31.66
CA THR A 39 10.33 -14.33 -30.51
C THR A 39 11.42 -13.87 -29.55
N ALA A 40 11.23 -12.70 -28.96
CA ALA A 40 12.02 -12.22 -27.83
C ALA A 40 11.06 -11.83 -26.72
N VAL A 41 11.17 -12.49 -25.56
CA VAL A 41 10.30 -12.25 -24.40
C VAL A 41 11.14 -11.84 -23.20
N PHE A 42 10.84 -10.69 -22.62
CA PHE A 42 11.46 -10.24 -21.39
C PHE A 42 10.83 -10.94 -20.17
N ARG A 43 11.67 -11.53 -19.32
CA ARG A 43 11.27 -12.12 -18.04
C ARG A 43 11.93 -11.35 -16.89
N PRO A 44 11.16 -10.56 -16.11
CA PRO A 44 11.71 -9.83 -14.97
C PRO A 44 12.10 -10.78 -13.83
N VAL A 45 13.16 -10.43 -13.10
CA VAL A 45 13.48 -11.07 -11.82
C VAL A 45 12.60 -10.47 -10.73
N VAL A 46 11.65 -11.28 -10.24
CA VAL A 46 10.83 -10.92 -9.09
C VAL A 46 11.52 -11.41 -7.83
N ASP A 47 11.99 -10.46 -7.01
CA ASP A 47 12.47 -10.76 -5.66
C ASP A 47 11.26 -10.98 -4.74
N VAL A 48 10.86 -12.24 -4.60
CA VAL A 48 9.70 -12.66 -3.81
C VAL A 48 9.86 -12.25 -2.34
N THR A 49 11.09 -12.28 -1.81
CA THR A 49 11.38 -11.87 -0.43
C THR A 49 11.13 -10.38 -0.25
N ARG A 50 11.63 -9.56 -1.19
CA ARG A 50 11.40 -8.11 -1.14
C ARG A 50 9.92 -7.76 -1.35
N LEU A 51 9.23 -8.48 -2.22
CA LEU A 51 7.79 -8.31 -2.45
C LEU A 51 6.98 -8.66 -1.20
N ALA A 52 7.27 -9.81 -0.58
CA ALA A 52 6.63 -10.23 0.66
C ALA A 52 6.91 -9.26 1.81
N GLY A 53 8.16 -8.80 1.94
CA GLY A 53 8.54 -7.78 2.92
C GLY A 53 7.79 -6.46 2.71
N ALA A 54 7.68 -5.99 1.46
CA ALA A 54 6.92 -4.79 1.14
C ALA A 54 5.42 -4.94 1.45
N ALA A 55 4.83 -6.10 1.12
CA ALA A 55 3.44 -6.40 1.42
C ALA A 55 3.17 -6.43 2.94
N LEU A 56 4.06 -7.08 3.70
CA LEU A 56 3.98 -7.12 5.17
C LEU A 56 4.13 -5.72 5.79
N ALA A 57 5.06 -4.91 5.30
CA ALA A 57 5.24 -3.53 5.76
C ALA A 57 3.99 -2.68 5.49
N ALA A 58 3.40 -2.80 4.30
CA ALA A 58 2.16 -2.10 3.96
C ALA A 58 0.99 -2.54 4.85
N ALA A 59 0.82 -3.84 5.06
CA ALA A 59 -0.20 -4.37 5.96
C ALA A 59 -0.02 -3.88 7.40
N GLY A 60 1.22 -3.83 7.89
CA GLY A 60 1.55 -3.27 9.20
C GLY A 60 1.17 -1.79 9.30
N ALA A 61 1.53 -0.98 8.30
CA ALA A 61 1.20 0.44 8.27
C ALA A 61 -0.31 0.70 8.26
N ILE A 62 -1.07 -0.07 7.47
CA ILE A 62 -2.54 0.01 7.44
C ILE A 62 -3.13 -0.35 8.80
N THR A 63 -2.64 -1.42 9.43
CA THR A 63 -3.13 -1.86 10.74
C THR A 63 -2.94 -0.78 11.81
N VAL A 64 -1.77 -0.13 11.82
CA VAL A 64 -1.49 1.00 12.73
C VAL A 64 -2.44 2.17 12.44
N ALA A 65 -2.63 2.54 11.16
CA ALA A 65 -3.53 3.62 10.78
C ALA A 65 -4.98 3.36 11.19
N VAL A 66 -5.46 2.12 11.01
CA VAL A 66 -6.80 1.69 11.45
C VAL A 66 -6.94 1.74 12.98
N ALA A 67 -5.92 1.29 13.71
CA ALA A 67 -5.93 1.36 15.18
C ALA A 67 -6.02 2.82 15.68
N VAL A 68 -5.22 3.72 15.11
CA VAL A 68 -5.23 5.15 15.47
C VAL A 68 -6.56 5.80 15.12
N THR A 69 -7.11 5.52 13.94
CA THR A 69 -8.43 6.03 13.54
C THR A 69 -9.54 5.48 14.44
N ALA A 70 -9.52 4.20 14.81
CA ALA A 70 -10.49 3.64 15.75
C ALA A 70 -10.43 4.32 17.12
N VAL A 71 -9.24 4.58 17.66
CA VAL A 71 -9.07 5.29 18.94
C VAL A 71 -9.59 6.73 18.86
N THR A 72 -9.29 7.44 17.77
CA THR A 72 -9.71 8.84 17.58
C THR A 72 -11.18 9.00 17.21
N ALA A 73 -11.77 8.00 16.55
CA ALA A 73 -13.18 7.96 16.17
C ALA A 73 -14.12 7.56 17.32
N ARG A 74 -13.60 6.92 18.39
CA ARG A 74 -14.34 6.65 19.64
C ARG A 74 -14.64 7.93 20.45
N ARG A 75 -14.91 9.07 19.81
CA ARG A 75 -15.48 10.22 20.49
C ARG A 75 -16.88 9.85 20.94
N ARG A 76 -17.09 9.87 22.26
CA ARG A 76 -18.43 9.69 22.85
C ARG A 76 -19.39 10.70 22.22
N PRO A 77 -20.64 10.31 21.91
CA PRO A 77 -21.63 11.25 21.41
C PRO A 77 -21.72 12.44 22.38
N MET A 78 -21.44 13.64 21.87
CA MET A 78 -21.42 14.89 22.65
C MET A 78 -22.83 15.38 23.00
N ILE A 79 -23.86 14.73 22.46
CA ILE A 79 -25.26 15.09 22.61
C ILE A 79 -25.95 13.92 23.31
N GLY A 80 -26.61 14.20 24.44
CA GLY A 80 -27.45 13.22 25.12
C GLY A 80 -28.79 13.02 24.42
N ALA A 81 -29.71 12.30 25.06
CA ALA A 81 -31.03 12.03 24.48
C ALA A 81 -31.75 13.32 24.04
N VAL A 82 -32.27 13.29 22.81
CA VAL A 82 -33.12 14.32 22.25
C VAL A 82 -34.56 13.94 22.54
N THR A 83 -35.29 14.79 23.25
CA THR A 83 -36.70 14.54 23.60
C THR A 83 -37.58 15.66 23.06
N MET A 84 -38.69 15.28 22.42
CA MET A 84 -39.70 16.22 21.95
C MET A 84 -40.76 16.43 23.03
N GLY A 85 -41.04 17.67 23.39
CA GLY A 85 -42.10 18.01 24.34
C GLY A 85 -43.48 18.07 23.67
N PRO A 86 -44.57 17.88 24.43
CA PRO A 86 -45.92 18.13 23.93
C PRO A 86 -46.05 19.61 23.56
N GLY A 87 -46.15 19.90 22.27
CA GLY A 87 -46.07 21.26 21.71
C GLY A 87 -44.96 21.47 20.67
N GLY A 88 -44.16 20.44 20.36
CA GLY A 88 -43.22 20.45 19.24
C GLY A 88 -41.83 21.02 19.54
N TRP A 89 -41.56 21.44 20.78
CA TRP A 89 -40.23 21.90 21.19
C TRP A 89 -39.27 20.73 21.35
N VAL A 90 -38.02 20.91 20.92
CA VAL A 90 -36.95 19.90 21.05
C VAL A 90 -36.05 20.27 22.22
N SER A 91 -35.97 19.40 23.23
CA SER A 91 -35.04 19.52 24.35
C SER A 91 -33.83 18.61 24.14
N VAL A 92 -32.62 19.17 24.29
CA VAL A 92 -31.36 18.44 24.14
C VAL A 92 -30.63 18.44 25.47
N LYS A 93 -30.54 17.29 26.15
CA LYS A 93 -29.79 17.16 27.42
C LYS A 93 -28.31 16.87 27.16
N ARG A 94 -27.43 17.40 28.02
CA ARG A 94 -25.95 17.29 27.89
C ARG A 94 -25.38 17.82 26.58
N ALA A 95 -26.05 18.77 25.91
CA ALA A 95 -25.41 19.52 24.82
C ALA A 95 -24.28 20.37 25.42
N GLY A 96 -23.07 19.80 25.52
CA GLY A 96 -21.89 20.59 25.82
C GLY A 96 -21.77 21.67 24.74
N ARG A 97 -21.62 22.95 25.14
CA ARG A 97 -21.32 24.03 24.18
C ARG A 97 -20.18 23.53 23.29
N PRO A 98 -20.36 23.47 21.95
CA PRO A 98 -19.28 23.06 21.08
C PRO A 98 -18.13 24.02 21.35
N ARG A 99 -17.01 23.51 21.85
CA ARG A 99 -15.80 24.33 21.96
C ARG A 99 -15.54 24.83 20.55
N LEU A 100 -15.54 26.15 20.37
CA LEU A 100 -14.98 26.80 19.20
C LEU A 100 -13.56 26.25 19.11
N ARG A 101 -13.34 25.29 18.22
CA ARG A 101 -12.01 24.76 17.98
C ARG A 101 -11.25 25.91 17.34
N SER A 102 -10.47 26.65 18.13
CA SER A 102 -9.38 27.42 17.55
C SER A 102 -8.64 26.44 16.66
N ALA A 103 -8.50 26.82 15.40
CA ALA A 103 -7.88 26.01 14.36
C ALA A 103 -6.35 25.94 14.60
N GLU A 104 -5.93 25.46 15.76
CA GLU A 104 -4.54 25.48 16.20
C GLU A 104 -3.69 24.41 15.51
N GLN A 105 -4.29 23.30 15.06
CA GLN A 105 -3.55 22.31 14.27
C GLN A 105 -4.36 21.85 13.07
N ARG A 106 -3.84 22.18 11.88
CA ARG A 106 -4.29 21.60 10.61
C ARG A 106 -4.08 20.09 10.68
N PRO A 107 -5.09 19.28 10.32
CA PRO A 107 -4.86 17.86 10.20
C PRO A 107 -3.89 17.61 9.05
N TRP A 108 -2.92 16.71 9.23
CA TRP A 108 -1.84 16.44 8.29
C TRP A 108 -2.33 16.14 6.85
N TRP A 109 -3.48 15.49 6.70
CA TRP A 109 -4.08 15.25 5.38
C TRP A 109 -4.42 16.55 4.63
N ALA A 110 -4.76 17.63 5.34
CA ALA A 110 -5.03 18.93 4.74
C ALA A 110 -3.77 19.56 4.13
N HIS A 111 -2.59 19.22 4.65
CA HIS A 111 -1.31 19.56 4.02
C HIS A 111 -1.07 18.70 2.78
N LEU A 112 -1.39 17.40 2.84
CA LEU A 112 -1.21 16.49 1.71
C LEU A 112 -2.09 16.81 0.50
N ILE A 113 -3.35 17.20 0.73
CA ILE A 113 -4.26 17.54 -0.37
C ILE A 113 -4.17 19.01 -0.80
N GLY A 114 -3.21 19.78 -0.25
CA GLY A 114 -3.06 21.20 -0.59
C GLY A 114 -4.33 22.02 -0.31
N ALA A 115 -5.06 21.71 0.77
CA ALA A 115 -6.25 22.48 1.12
C ALA A 115 -5.83 23.88 1.62
N HIS A 116 -6.02 24.89 0.77
CA HIS A 116 -5.77 26.29 1.13
C HIS A 116 -6.98 26.84 1.90
N ARG A 117 -6.75 27.77 2.83
CA ARG A 117 -7.88 28.45 3.48
C ARG A 117 -8.51 29.38 2.47
N LEU A 118 -9.83 29.36 2.39
CA LEU A 118 -10.60 30.40 1.72
C LEU A 118 -10.68 31.57 2.71
N GLY A 119 -9.77 32.53 2.59
CA GLY A 119 -9.82 33.75 3.42
C GLY A 119 -8.46 34.30 3.85
N ASP A 120 -7.48 34.31 2.95
CA ASP A 120 -6.44 35.35 2.96
C ASP A 120 -6.74 36.31 1.81
#